data_AF-A0A355A4S9-F1
#
_entry.id   AF-A0A355A4S9-F1
#
_cell.length_a   1.000
_cell.length_b   1.000
_cell.length_c   1.000
_cell.angle_alpha   90.00
_cell.angle_beta   90.00
_cell.angle_gamma   90.00
#
_symmetry.space_group_name_H-M   'P 1'
#
loop_
_entity.id
_entity.type
_entity.pdbx_description
1 polymer ?
#
loop_
_entity_poly.entity_id
_entity_poly.type
_entity_poly.pdbx_seq_one_letter_code
_entity_poly.pdbx_strand_id
1 'polypeptide(L)' 'MSRTLNIAHRGASSLAPENTMAAFKKAVDLGAD' A
#
# COMPACT_ATOMS: atom_id res chain seq x y z
N MET A 1 -12.48 -9.86 17.26
CA MET A 1 -13.10 -10.01 15.92
C MET A 1 -11.97 -10.09 14.89
N SER A 2 -12.05 -11.00 13.93
CA SER A 2 -11.10 -11.04 12.80
C SER A 2 -11.59 -10.07 11.73
N ARG A 3 -10.74 -9.14 11.28
CA ARG A 3 -11.03 -8.23 10.17
C ARG A 3 -10.14 -8.57 8.97
N THR A 4 -10.64 -8.36 7.76
CA THR A 4 -9.83 -8.45 6.55
C THR A 4 -8.76 -7.36 6.55
N LEU A 5 -7.55 -7.70 6.14
CA LEU A 5 -6.42 -6.77 5.98
C LEU A 5 -6.34 -6.27 4.53
N ASN A 6 -6.10 -4.97 4.38
CA ASN A 6 -5.84 -4.30 3.11
C ASN A 6 -4.33 -4.24 2.84
N ILE A 7 -3.77 -5.29 2.23
CA ILE A 7 -2.33 -5.38 1.99
C ILE A 7 -1.97 -4.80 0.62
N ALA A 8 -1.20 -3.71 0.60
CA ALA A 8 -0.71 -3.10 -0.63
C ALA A 8 0.51 -3.85 -1.21
N HIS A 9 0.26 -4.77 -2.14
CA HIS A 9 1.32 -5.56 -2.78
C HIS A 9 2.30 -4.68 -3.56
N ARG A 10 3.56 -4.64 -3.08
CA ARG A 10 4.67 -3.79 -3.57
C ARG A 10 4.42 -2.28 -3.43
N GLY A 11 3.59 -1.89 -2.46
CA GLY A 11 3.11 -0.52 -2.27
C GLY A 11 1.91 -0.20 -3.17
N ALA A 12 1.55 1.09 -3.32
CA ALA A 12 0.53 1.54 -4.26
C ALA A 12 1.06 1.50 -5.71
N SER A 13 1.40 0.29 -6.19
CA SER A 13 2.11 0.02 -7.44
C SER A 13 1.37 0.49 -8.70
N SER A 14 0.05 0.65 -8.64
CA SER A 14 -0.75 1.27 -9.70
C SER A 14 -0.61 2.79 -9.77
N LEU A 15 -0.05 3.44 -8.75
CA LEU A 15 0.03 4.90 -8.59
C LEU A 15 1.47 5.42 -8.48
N ALA A 16 2.44 4.55 -8.23
CA ALA A 16 3.87 4.86 -8.17
C ALA A 16 4.70 3.61 -8.54
N PRO A 17 5.96 3.75 -8.97
CA PRO A 17 6.81 2.61 -9.30
C PRO A 17 6.89 1.63 -8.13
N GLU A 18 6.64 0.35 -8.40
CA GLU A 18 6.62 -0.71 -7.39
C GLU A 18 7.94 -0.79 -6.60
N ASN A 19 7.85 -1.21 -5.34
CA ASN A 19 9.01 -1.35 -4.44
C ASN A 19 9.81 -0.06 -4.20
N THR A 20 9.17 1.10 -4.28
CA THR A 20 9.78 2.40 -3.96
C THR A 20 9.17 3.04 -2.71
N MET A 21 9.92 3.95 -2.07
CA MET A 21 9.40 4.75 -0.96
C MET A 21 8.18 5.58 -1.35
N ALA A 22 8.06 6.00 -2.61
CA ALA A 22 6.88 6.69 -3.11
C ALA A 22 5.64 5.79 -3.08
N ALA A 23 5.76 4.54 -3.55
CA ALA A 23 4.66 3.57 -3.52
C ALA A 23 4.26 3.18 -2.10
N PHE A 24 5.21 3.02 -1.18
CA PHE A 24 4.91 2.70 0.22
C PHE A 24 4.26 3.86 0.96
N LYS A 25 4.78 5.08 0.82
CA LYS A 25 4.14 6.28 1.40
C LYS A 25 2.71 6.45 0.92
N LYS A 26 2.50 6.29 -0.40
CA LYS A 26 1.16 6.37 -0.99
C LYS A 26 0.22 5.27 -0.49
N ALA A 27 0.72 4.06 -0.26
CA ALA A 27 -0.08 2.98 0.33
C ALA A 27 -0.55 3.32 1.76
N VAL A 28 0.33 3.92 2.57
CA VAL A 28 -0.03 4.41 3.93
C VAL A 28 -1.09 5.50 3.84
N ASP A 29 -0.92 6.48 2.94
CA ASP A 29 -1.89 7.57 2.74
C ASP A 29 -3.28 7.06 2.31
N LEU A 30 -3.33 5.91 1.61
CA LEU A 30 -4.57 5.27 1.14
C LEU A 30 -5.19 4.29 2.16
N GLY A 31 -4.58 4.11 3.33
CA GLY A 31 -5.10 3.22 4.37
C GLY A 31 -4.84 1.74 4.11
N ALA A 32 -3.66 1.39 3.58
CA ALA A 32 -3.17 0.03 3.67
C ALA A 32 -2.95 -0.36 5.14
N ASP A 33 -3.21 -1.63 5.46
CA ASP A 33 -3.04 -2.23 6.79
C ASP A 33 -1.63 -2.81 7.00
#